data_AF-A0AAD8NBL2-F1
#
_entry.id   AF-A0AAD8NBL2-F1
#
_cell.length_a   1.000
_cell.length_b   1.000
_cell.length_c   1.000
_cell.angle_alpha   90.00
_cell.angle_beta   90.00
_cell.angle_gamma   90.00
#
_symmetry.space_group_name_H-M   'P 1'
#
loop_
_entity.id
_entity.type
_entity.pdbx_description
1 polymer ?
#
loop_
_entity_poly.entity_id
_entity_poly.type
_entity_poly.pdbx_seq_one_letter_code
_entity_poly.pdbx_strand_id
1 'polypeptide(L)'
;MSNFENPTSPTNLLNSPSGPSQISINNIIEYSPIENSVIVNFGMPSSKRPRGRPIGSKNKPKREVNNNISPSPTTNQIIIQVPPKVNIIQWVVSFAQQHGVSLAILRGSGSISEVNLKQTGSQIPSRVFMEEMNLISFSGVYLFSSSVGVSSTTNFFNALLGQRNGSVVAGSVLGMLSFGPVMLSAITFSDPDFYKIKI
;
A
#
# COMPACT_ATOMS: atom_id res chain seq x y z
N MET A 1 6.49 46.90 -54.85
CA MET A 1 7.04 48.00 -54.02
C MET A 1 5.95 48.51 -53.11
N SER A 2 6.36 49.03 -51.94
CA SER A 2 5.62 49.62 -50.80
C SER A 2 4.88 48.68 -49.81
N ASN A 3 5.58 48.42 -48.70
CA ASN A 3 5.05 48.13 -47.36
C ASN A 3 4.20 49.29 -46.81
N PHE A 4 3.31 48.99 -45.86
CA PHE A 4 2.80 49.79 -44.70
C PHE A 4 1.54 49.03 -44.22
N GLU A 5 1.22 48.75 -42.96
CA GLU A 5 1.74 49.05 -41.63
C GLU A 5 0.96 48.13 -40.66
N ASN A 6 1.55 47.73 -39.53
CA ASN A 6 0.92 46.87 -38.52
C ASN A 6 0.23 47.74 -37.45
N PRO A 7 -0.91 47.32 -36.87
CA PRO A 7 -1.23 47.76 -35.51
C PRO A 7 -1.63 46.61 -34.56
N THR A 8 -0.80 46.46 -33.53
CA THR A 8 -1.10 46.24 -32.10
C THR A 8 -2.35 45.44 -31.68
N SER A 9 -2.06 44.35 -30.96
CA SER A 9 -2.96 43.57 -30.09
C SER A 9 -3.68 44.40 -29.02
N PRO A 10 -4.83 43.90 -28.53
CA PRO A 10 -5.13 43.97 -27.11
C PRO A 10 -5.24 42.57 -26.49
N THR A 11 -4.53 42.42 -25.38
CA THR A 11 -4.65 41.38 -24.36
C THR A 11 -6.09 41.23 -23.86
N ASN A 12 -6.60 40.00 -23.81
CA ASN A 12 -7.62 39.62 -22.84
C ASN A 12 -7.35 38.21 -22.31
N LEU A 13 -6.94 38.20 -21.04
CA LEU A 13 -6.84 37.06 -20.16
C LEU A 13 -8.26 36.58 -19.85
N LEU A 14 -8.65 35.41 -20.36
CA LEU A 14 -9.83 34.71 -19.86
C LEU A 14 -9.38 33.41 -19.20
N ASN A 15 -9.58 33.42 -17.88
CA ASN A 15 -9.37 32.36 -16.91
C ASN A 15 -9.65 30.96 -17.48
N SER A 16 -8.60 30.13 -17.52
CA SER A 16 -8.78 28.68 -17.56
C SER A 16 -9.25 28.21 -16.18
N PRO A 17 -10.26 27.32 -16.09
CA PRO A 17 -10.67 26.75 -14.82
C PRO A 17 -9.52 25.95 -14.24
N SER A 18 -9.18 26.29 -13.00
CA SER A 18 -8.25 25.59 -12.11
C SER A 18 -8.40 24.07 -12.23
N GLY A 19 -7.39 23.43 -12.83
CA GLY A 19 -7.20 21.99 -12.75
C GLY A 19 -7.03 21.55 -11.29
N PRO A 20 -7.27 20.26 -10.97
CA PRO A 20 -7.14 19.77 -9.61
C PRO A 20 -5.73 20.06 -9.10
N SER A 21 -5.66 20.82 -8.01
CA SER A 21 -4.45 21.12 -7.26
C SER A 21 -3.64 19.84 -7.06
N GLN A 22 -2.45 19.80 -7.66
CA GLN A 22 -1.46 18.76 -7.41
C GLN A 22 -1.11 18.80 -5.93
N ILE A 23 -1.55 17.78 -5.18
CA ILE A 23 -1.13 17.59 -3.80
C ILE A 23 0.35 17.21 -3.88
N SER A 24 1.21 18.15 -3.49
CA SER A 24 2.66 17.96 -3.42
C SER A 24 2.96 16.83 -2.42
N ILE A 25 3.47 15.70 -2.93
CA ILE A 25 3.73 14.46 -2.14
C ILE A 25 5.07 14.57 -1.39
N ASN A 26 5.45 15.76 -0.96
CA ASN A 26 6.77 16.00 -0.35
C ASN A 26 6.84 15.65 1.14
N ASN A 27 5.84 14.97 1.69
CA ASN A 27 5.97 14.32 3.00
C ASN A 27 6.44 12.87 2.79
N ILE A 28 7.65 12.74 2.24
CA ILE A 28 8.41 11.49 2.28
C ILE A 28 8.91 11.38 3.73
N ILE A 29 8.27 10.51 4.52
CA ILE A 29 8.93 10.00 5.72
C ILE A 29 10.13 9.21 5.20
N GLU A 30 11.30 9.77 5.42
CA GLU A 30 12.59 9.15 5.15
C GLU A 30 12.62 7.79 5.85
N TYR A 31 12.57 6.72 5.05
CA TYR A 31 12.69 5.35 5.55
C TYR A 31 14.16 5.12 5.90
N SER A 32 14.53 5.36 7.16
CA SER A 32 15.67 4.68 7.76
C SER A 32 15.32 3.19 7.89
N PRO A 33 16.17 2.25 7.44
CA PRO A 33 15.91 0.83 7.63
C PRO A 33 15.84 0.55 9.13
N ILE A 34 14.66 0.20 9.62
CA ILE A 34 14.42 -0.05 11.03
C ILE A 34 14.95 -1.47 11.33
N GLU A 35 16.27 -1.60 11.49
CA GLU A 35 16.81 -2.64 12.34
C GLU A 35 16.32 -2.33 13.76
N ASN A 36 15.16 -2.88 14.14
CA ASN A 36 14.71 -3.25 15.48
C ASN A 36 13.18 -3.28 15.52
N SER A 37 12.63 -4.44 15.88
CA SER A 37 11.20 -4.69 16.05
C SER A 37 10.54 -3.66 16.99
N VAL A 38 9.54 -2.93 16.48
CA VAL A 38 8.68 -2.08 17.31
C VAL A 38 7.71 -2.98 18.08
N ILE A 39 8.05 -3.31 19.33
CA ILE A 39 7.09 -3.79 20.31
C ILE A 39 6.29 -2.56 20.80
N VAL A 40 5.04 -2.42 20.38
CA VAL A 40 4.12 -1.42 20.96
C VAL A 40 3.71 -1.87 22.37
N ASN A 41 4.30 -1.23 23.39
CA ASN A 41 4.04 -1.50 24.80
C ASN A 41 2.95 -0.55 25.33
N PHE A 42 1.76 -1.06 25.63
CA PHE A 42 0.73 -0.31 26.35
C PHE A 42 1.14 -0.21 27.84
N GLY A 43 1.45 1.01 28.27
CA GLY A 43 1.95 1.27 29.63
C GLY A 43 0.90 1.06 30.72
N MET A 44 1.21 0.19 31.68
CA MET A 44 0.68 0.22 33.05
C MET A 44 1.84 0.42 34.03
N PRO A 45 1.60 1.06 35.21
CA PRO A 45 2.66 1.56 36.08
C PRO A 45 3.52 0.45 36.69
N SER A 46 4.81 0.74 36.77
CA SER A 46 5.91 -0.16 37.14
C SER A 46 5.91 -0.58 38.62
N SER A 47 5.93 -1.90 38.89
CA SER A 47 6.62 -2.44 40.08
C SER A 47 7.94 -3.07 39.63
N LYS A 48 9.06 -2.57 40.17
CA LYS A 48 10.41 -3.02 39.81
C LYS A 48 10.68 -4.38 40.46
N ARG A 49 10.60 -5.47 39.69
CA ARG A 49 11.13 -6.78 40.11
C ARG A 49 12.62 -6.86 39.77
N PRO A 50 13.46 -7.39 40.68
CA PRO A 50 14.91 -7.44 40.49
C PRO A 50 15.28 -8.29 39.28
N ARG A 51 16.24 -7.78 38.48
CA ARG A 51 16.70 -8.38 37.23
C ARG A 51 17.24 -9.80 37.48
N GLY A 52 16.51 -10.80 36.98
CA GLY A 52 16.91 -12.20 36.96
C GLY A 52 17.94 -12.50 35.88
N ARG A 53 19.17 -11.97 36.02
CA ARG A 53 20.34 -12.56 35.38
C ARG A 53 21.33 -12.95 36.49
N PRO A 54 21.61 -14.25 36.69
CA PRO A 54 22.67 -14.68 37.58
C PRO A 54 23.97 -13.94 37.23
N ILE A 55 24.67 -13.44 38.25
CA ILE A 55 26.03 -12.90 38.10
C ILE A 55 26.91 -14.07 37.66
N GLY A 56 27.15 -14.19 36.36
CA GLY A 56 27.98 -15.27 35.81
C GLY A 56 27.48 -15.82 34.48
N SER A 57 27.36 -14.97 33.45
CA SER A 57 27.43 -15.44 32.06
C SER A 57 28.76 -14.92 31.49
N LYS A 58 29.84 -15.63 31.81
CA LYS A 58 31.14 -15.42 31.17
C LYS A 58 31.00 -15.84 29.69
N ASN A 59 31.38 -14.92 28.81
CA ASN A 59 31.41 -14.98 27.34
C ASN A 59 31.17 -16.36 26.72
N LYS A 60 30.01 -16.52 26.05
CA LYS A 60 30.01 -17.37 24.85
C LYS A 60 30.84 -16.63 23.78
N PRO A 61 31.81 -17.27 23.13
CA PRO A 61 32.49 -16.66 21.98
C PRO A 61 31.42 -16.23 20.98
N LYS A 62 31.52 -14.98 20.53
CA LYS A 62 30.67 -14.43 19.46
C LYS A 62 30.80 -15.38 18.28
N ARG A 63 29.71 -16.03 17.86
CA ARG A 63 29.73 -16.87 16.66
C ARG A 63 30.17 -15.98 15.51
N GLU A 64 31.28 -16.34 14.88
CA GLU A 64 31.71 -15.71 13.63
C GLU A 64 30.65 -16.03 12.57
N VAL A 65 29.97 -14.99 12.10
CA VAL A 65 28.99 -15.11 11.03
C VAL A 65 29.79 -15.25 9.74
N ASN A 66 29.78 -16.44 9.15
CA ASN A 66 30.34 -16.66 7.81
C ASN A 66 29.53 -15.81 6.82
N ASN A 67 30.15 -14.74 6.29
CA ASN A 67 29.57 -13.82 5.31
C ASN A 67 29.50 -14.41 3.89
N ASN A 68 29.11 -15.68 3.76
CA ASN A 68 28.75 -16.28 2.47
C ASN A 68 27.22 -16.45 2.39
N ILE A 69 26.50 -15.39 2.75
CA ILE A 69 25.05 -15.33 2.60
C ILE A 69 24.80 -14.79 1.18
N SER A 70 24.37 -15.68 0.28
CA SER A 70 23.65 -15.27 -0.92
C SER A 70 22.61 -14.21 -0.53
N PRO A 71 22.43 -13.11 -1.28
CA PRO A 71 21.52 -12.03 -0.87
C PRO A 71 20.13 -12.62 -0.62
N SER A 72 19.72 -12.72 0.64
CA SER A 72 18.37 -13.15 0.96
C SER A 72 17.42 -12.05 0.48
N PRO A 73 16.28 -12.38 -0.16
CA PRO A 73 15.32 -11.37 -0.58
C PRO A 73 14.95 -10.48 0.61
N THR A 74 15.21 -9.18 0.49
CA THR A 74 15.00 -8.23 1.59
C THR A 74 13.51 -8.06 1.78
N THR A 75 13.01 -8.60 2.90
CA THR A 75 11.58 -8.62 3.22
C THR A 75 11.32 -7.66 4.37
N ASN A 76 10.60 -6.56 4.12
CA ASN A 76 10.32 -5.55 5.15
C ASN A 76 8.84 -5.52 5.48
N GLN A 77 8.50 -5.61 6.76
CA GLN A 77 7.16 -5.31 7.23
C GLN A 77 6.98 -3.80 7.33
N ILE A 78 5.91 -3.29 6.73
CA ILE A 78 5.60 -1.86 6.68
C ILE A 78 4.13 -1.60 7.04
N ILE A 79 3.87 -0.42 7.57
CA ILE A 79 2.53 0.11 7.74
C ILE A 79 2.36 1.26 6.75
N ILE A 80 1.29 1.21 5.97
CA ILE A 80 1.00 2.19 4.95
C ILE A 80 -0.34 2.87 5.26
N GLN A 81 -0.34 4.20 5.27
CA GLN A 81 -1.56 4.99 5.38
C GLN A 81 -1.98 5.48 4.00
N VAL A 82 -3.14 5.02 3.54
CA VAL A 82 -3.76 5.48 2.30
C VAL A 82 -4.64 6.69 2.62
N PRO A 83 -4.50 7.81 1.91
CA PRO A 83 -5.32 9.00 2.14
C PRO A 83 -6.80 8.76 1.78
N PRO A 84 -7.72 9.63 2.24
CA PRO A 84 -9.12 9.59 1.80
C PRO A 84 -9.25 9.98 0.32
N LYS A 85 -10.37 9.58 -0.31
CA LYS A 85 -10.76 9.93 -1.68
C LYS A 85 -9.79 9.45 -2.77
N VAL A 86 -9.07 8.34 -2.53
CA VAL A 86 -8.20 7.73 -3.55
C VAL A 86 -8.60 6.28 -3.81
N ASN A 87 -8.38 5.82 -5.04
CA ASN A 87 -8.53 4.41 -5.35
C ASN A 87 -7.38 3.64 -4.69
N ILE A 88 -7.71 2.80 -3.70
CA ILE A 88 -6.75 2.07 -2.87
C ILE A 88 -5.91 1.11 -3.71
N ILE A 89 -6.52 0.46 -4.71
CA ILE A 89 -5.81 -0.48 -5.59
C ILE A 89 -4.76 0.27 -6.40
N GLN A 90 -5.16 1.36 -7.06
CA GLN A 90 -4.24 2.18 -7.84
C GLN A 90 -3.13 2.78 -6.96
N TRP A 91 -3.47 3.23 -5.76
CA TRP A 91 -2.51 3.80 -4.82
C TRP A 91 -1.44 2.77 -4.41
N VAL A 92 -1.84 1.53 -4.07
CA VAL A 92 -0.91 0.44 -3.71
C VAL A 92 -0.02 0.06 -4.89
N VAL A 93 -0.59 -0.02 -6.10
CA VAL A 93 0.16 -0.28 -7.34
C VAL A 93 1.21 0.79 -7.59
N SER A 94 0.83 2.07 -7.51
CA SER A 94 1.74 3.20 -7.71
C SER A 94 2.84 3.25 -6.66
N PHE A 95 2.52 2.98 -5.39
CA PHE A 95 3.52 2.87 -4.32
C PHE A 95 4.55 1.77 -4.64
N ALA A 96 4.08 0.57 -4.99
CA ALA A 96 4.94 -0.56 -5.32
C ALA A 96 5.85 -0.27 -6.52
N GLN A 97 5.30 0.35 -7.57
CA GLN A 97 6.05 0.74 -8.77
C GLN A 97 7.10 1.82 -8.48
N GLN A 98 6.75 2.83 -7.70
CA GLN A 98 7.68 3.91 -7.32
C GLN A 98 8.89 3.38 -6.55
N HIS A 99 8.70 2.33 -5.75
CA HIS A 99 9.75 1.71 -4.94
C HIS A 99 10.42 0.50 -5.61
N GLY A 100 9.94 0.05 -6.78
CA GLY A 100 10.46 -1.14 -7.46
C GLY A 100 10.30 -2.43 -6.64
N VAL A 101 9.24 -2.53 -5.84
CA VAL A 101 8.99 -3.66 -4.94
C VAL A 101 7.66 -4.34 -5.24
N SER A 102 7.56 -5.63 -4.92
CA SER A 102 6.28 -6.31 -4.79
C SER A 102 5.72 -6.14 -3.38
N LEU A 103 4.40 -6.26 -3.23
CA LEU A 103 3.70 -6.08 -1.97
C LEU A 103 2.76 -7.24 -1.65
N ALA A 104 2.80 -7.71 -0.42
CA ALA A 104 1.74 -8.52 0.17
C ALA A 104 1.03 -7.70 1.26
N ILE A 105 -0.22 -7.32 1.02
CA ILE A 105 -1.09 -6.72 2.03
C ILE A 105 -1.59 -7.85 2.94
N LEU A 106 -1.16 -7.81 4.20
CA LEU A 106 -1.55 -8.79 5.22
C LEU A 106 -2.93 -8.46 5.79
N ARG A 107 -3.16 -7.17 6.04
CA ARG A 107 -4.41 -6.65 6.59
C ARG A 107 -4.58 -5.18 6.22
N GLY A 108 -5.81 -4.78 5.91
CA GLY A 108 -6.19 -3.38 5.79
C GLY A 108 -7.53 -3.11 6.47
N SER A 109 -7.68 -1.91 7.02
CA SER A 109 -8.90 -1.46 7.69
C SER A 109 -9.07 0.06 7.59
N GLY A 110 -10.33 0.52 7.56
CA GLY A 110 -10.68 1.94 7.44
C GLY A 110 -12.12 2.13 6.94
N SER A 111 -12.42 3.27 6.33
CA SER A 111 -13.74 3.55 5.75
C SER A 111 -13.62 3.74 4.23
N ILE A 112 -14.55 3.14 3.48
CA ILE A 112 -14.61 3.19 2.01
C ILE A 112 -15.96 3.76 1.56
N SER A 113 -16.01 4.42 0.41
CA SER A 113 -17.25 4.99 -0.16
C SER A 113 -17.73 4.28 -1.41
N GLU A 114 -16.83 3.56 -2.07
CA GLU A 114 -17.16 2.81 -3.27
C GLU A 114 -16.29 1.55 -3.34
N VAL A 115 -16.88 0.44 -3.77
CA VAL A 115 -16.13 -0.79 -4.07
C VAL A 115 -16.77 -1.53 -5.23
N ASN A 116 -15.94 -2.12 -6.08
CA ASN A 116 -16.34 -3.05 -7.12
C ASN A 116 -15.84 -4.45 -6.75
N LEU A 117 -16.77 -5.32 -6.36
CA LEU A 117 -16.49 -6.69 -5.92
C LEU A 117 -16.84 -7.71 -6.99
N LYS A 118 -16.00 -8.72 -7.15
CA LYS A 118 -16.26 -9.90 -7.98
C LYS A 118 -16.21 -11.16 -7.12
N GLN A 119 -17.18 -12.05 -7.30
CA GLN A 119 -17.14 -13.36 -6.67
C GLN A 119 -16.20 -14.30 -7.43
N THR A 120 -15.13 -14.73 -6.76
CA THR A 120 -14.13 -15.63 -7.33
C THR A 120 -14.76 -16.96 -7.72
N GLY A 121 -14.45 -17.46 -8.92
CA GLY A 121 -14.99 -18.73 -9.43
C GLY A 121 -16.45 -18.69 -9.88
N SER A 122 -17.11 -17.54 -9.79
CA SER A 122 -18.48 -17.36 -10.27
C SER A 122 -18.52 -16.69 -11.65
N GLN A 123 -19.51 -17.06 -12.47
CA GLN A 123 -19.86 -16.33 -13.71
C GLN A 123 -20.71 -15.09 -13.44
N ILE A 124 -21.07 -14.84 -12.18
CA ILE A 124 -21.81 -13.64 -11.77
C ILE A 124 -20.96 -12.40 -12.07
N PRO A 125 -21.54 -11.36 -12.70
CA PRO A 125 -20.84 -10.11 -12.97
C PRO A 125 -20.40 -9.44 -11.66
N SER A 126 -19.41 -8.56 -11.74
CA SER A 126 -18.99 -7.79 -10.59
C SER A 126 -20.10 -6.84 -10.13
N ARG A 127 -20.14 -6.56 -8.83
CA ARG A 127 -21.14 -5.68 -8.20
C ARG A 127 -20.46 -4.47 -7.61
N VAL A 128 -20.98 -3.29 -7.96
CA VAL A 128 -20.52 -2.01 -7.41
C VAL A 128 -21.43 -1.60 -6.25
N PHE A 129 -20.82 -1.23 -5.13
CA PHE A 129 -21.50 -0.63 -3.98
C PHE A 129 -21.00 0.80 -3.85
N MET A 130 -21.91 1.76 -3.82
CA MET A 130 -21.63 3.20 -3.69
C MET A 130 -22.24 3.71 -2.38
N GLU A 131 -21.67 3.28 -1.27
CA GLU A 131 -22.09 3.66 0.08
C GLU A 131 -20.88 3.70 1.03
N GLU A 132 -21.01 4.44 2.13
CA GLU A 132 -20.00 4.40 3.18
C GLU A 132 -20.06 3.05 3.91
N MET A 133 -18.97 2.28 3.82
CA MET A 133 -18.83 0.97 4.45
C MET A 133 -17.56 0.92 5.29
N ASN A 134 -17.61 0.13 6.35
CA ASN A 134 -16.45 -0.17 7.15
C ASN A 134 -15.61 -1.26 6.46
N LEU A 135 -14.35 -0.97 6.16
CA LEU A 135 -13.37 -1.95 5.70
C LEU A 135 -12.89 -2.77 6.90
N ILE A 136 -13.46 -3.97 7.06
CA ILE A 136 -13.17 -4.87 8.18
C ILE A 136 -11.84 -5.59 7.94
N SER A 137 -11.65 -6.07 6.71
CA SER A 137 -10.42 -6.74 6.28
C SER A 137 -10.14 -6.46 4.81
N PHE A 138 -8.87 -6.32 4.48
CA PHE A 138 -8.35 -6.21 3.13
C PHE A 138 -7.01 -6.95 3.07
N SER A 139 -6.85 -7.83 2.09
CA SER A 139 -5.62 -8.57 1.90
C SER A 139 -5.39 -8.85 0.43
N GLY A 140 -4.15 -9.13 0.06
CA GLY A 140 -3.83 -9.44 -1.32
C GLY A 140 -2.37 -9.22 -1.65
N VAL A 141 -2.06 -9.40 -2.92
CA VAL A 141 -0.71 -9.31 -3.44
C VAL A 141 -0.69 -8.45 -4.71
N TYR A 142 0.37 -7.67 -4.84
CA TYR A 142 0.79 -7.03 -6.07
C TYR A 142 2.20 -7.49 -6.41
N LEU A 143 2.36 -8.13 -7.56
CA LEU A 143 3.65 -8.55 -8.08
C LEU A 143 4.16 -7.50 -9.07
N PHE A 144 5.21 -6.79 -8.68
CA PHE A 144 5.93 -5.88 -9.55
C PHE A 144 6.77 -6.67 -10.56
N SER A 145 6.65 -6.34 -11.84
CA SER A 145 7.50 -6.87 -12.91
C SER A 145 8.27 -5.74 -13.56
N SER A 146 9.60 -5.81 -13.50
CA SER A 146 10.51 -4.81 -14.09
C SER A 146 10.66 -4.96 -15.62
N SER A 147 10.18 -6.08 -16.19
CA SER A 147 10.34 -6.38 -17.62
C SER A 147 9.50 -5.45 -18.50
N VAL A 148 10.18 -4.47 -19.10
CA VAL A 148 9.64 -3.56 -20.11
C VAL A 148 9.17 -4.39 -21.32
N GLY A 149 7.85 -4.48 -21.53
CA GLY A 149 7.26 -5.11 -22.73
C GLY A 149 6.39 -6.34 -22.48
N VAL A 150 6.41 -6.94 -21.28
CA VAL A 150 5.46 -8.00 -20.89
C VAL A 150 4.69 -7.57 -19.65
N SER A 151 3.59 -6.85 -19.86
CA SER A 151 2.68 -6.41 -18.79
C SER A 151 1.89 -7.60 -18.23
N SER A 152 2.55 -8.52 -17.52
CA SER A 152 1.88 -9.56 -16.72
C SER A 152 1.80 -9.18 -15.24
N THR A 153 1.64 -7.89 -14.96
CA THR A 153 1.41 -7.39 -13.59
C THR A 153 0.22 -8.12 -13.00
N THR A 154 0.50 -8.94 -11.98
CA THR A 154 -0.51 -9.76 -11.33
C THR A 154 -0.84 -9.11 -10.00
N ASN A 155 -2.08 -8.64 -9.89
CA ASN A 155 -2.63 -8.13 -8.65
C ASN A 155 -3.88 -8.91 -8.29
N PHE A 156 -3.99 -9.29 -7.02
CA PHE A 156 -5.14 -10.01 -6.50
C PHE A 156 -5.42 -9.52 -5.09
N PHE A 157 -6.59 -8.93 -4.89
CA PHE A 157 -7.00 -8.38 -3.60
C PHE A 157 -8.39 -8.87 -3.24
N ASN A 158 -8.62 -9.09 -1.96
CA ASN A 158 -9.93 -9.43 -1.39
C ASN A 158 -10.26 -8.48 -0.26
N ALA A 159 -11.55 -8.21 -0.08
CA ALA A 159 -12.05 -7.40 1.01
C ALA A 159 -13.23 -8.06 1.73
N LEU A 160 -13.40 -7.70 3.00
CA LEU A 160 -14.56 -7.94 3.84
C LEU A 160 -15.06 -6.57 4.34
N LEU A 161 -16.34 -6.28 4.10
CA LEU A 161 -16.92 -4.95 4.29
C LEU A 161 -18.19 -5.04 5.12
N GLY A 162 -18.32 -4.16 6.12
CA GLY A 162 -19.54 -3.97 6.88
C GLY A 162 -20.38 -2.84 6.30
N GLN A 163 -21.60 -3.16 5.88
CA GLN A 163 -22.57 -2.20 5.38
C GLN A 163 -23.28 -1.48 6.53
N ARG A 164 -23.85 -0.31 6.25
CA ARG A 164 -24.60 0.49 7.24
C ARG A 164 -25.84 -0.23 7.78
N ASN A 165 -26.43 -1.13 7.00
CA ASN A 165 -27.58 -1.94 7.41
C ASN A 165 -27.21 -3.12 8.34
N GLY A 166 -25.93 -3.26 8.73
CA GLY A 166 -25.44 -4.36 9.56
C GLY A 166 -25.07 -5.63 8.80
N SER A 167 -25.28 -5.67 7.48
CA SER A 167 -24.89 -6.78 6.62
C SER A 167 -23.40 -6.72 6.29
N VAL A 168 -22.84 -7.85 5.84
CA VAL A 168 -21.43 -7.96 5.47
C VAL A 168 -21.33 -8.49 4.04
N VAL A 169 -20.43 -7.91 3.25
CA VAL A 169 -20.12 -8.36 1.89
C VAL A 169 -18.63 -8.62 1.74
N ALA A 170 -18.28 -9.60 0.91
CA ALA A 170 -16.90 -9.98 0.66
C ALA A 170 -16.68 -10.36 -0.80
N GLY A 171 -15.45 -10.25 -1.28
CA GLY A 171 -15.09 -10.68 -2.62
C GLY A 171 -13.74 -10.18 -3.09
N SER A 172 -13.39 -10.56 -4.33
CA SER A 172 -12.23 -10.00 -5.03
C SER A 172 -12.49 -8.54 -5.37
N VAL A 173 -11.52 -7.68 -5.11
CA VAL A 173 -11.63 -6.23 -5.33
C VAL A 173 -11.09 -5.87 -6.71
N LEU A 174 -11.96 -5.35 -7.57
CA LEU A 174 -11.56 -4.77 -8.87
C LEU A 174 -11.22 -3.27 -8.74
N GLY A 175 -11.84 -2.59 -7.78
CA GLY A 175 -11.58 -1.19 -7.45
C GLY A 175 -12.21 -0.84 -6.10
N MET A 176 -11.61 0.10 -5.38
CA MET A 176 -12.07 0.49 -4.04
C MET A 176 -11.65 1.92 -3.74
N LEU A 177 -12.61 2.80 -3.44
CA LEU A 177 -12.41 4.21 -3.14
C LEU A 177 -12.46 4.44 -1.63
N SER A 178 -11.41 5.04 -1.07
CA SER A 178 -11.37 5.39 0.35
C SER A 178 -12.34 6.55 0.67
N PHE A 179 -13.09 6.43 1.76
CA PHE A 179 -13.85 7.54 2.32
C PHE A 179 -13.03 8.30 3.37
N GLY A 180 -12.38 7.56 4.27
CA GLY A 180 -11.44 8.06 5.28
C GLY A 180 -10.03 7.50 5.09
N PRO A 181 -9.09 7.80 6.00
CA PRO A 181 -7.78 7.15 6.01
C PRO A 181 -7.91 5.62 6.14
N VAL A 182 -7.16 4.88 5.33
CA VAL A 182 -7.11 3.41 5.38
C VAL A 182 -5.70 2.99 5.79
N MET A 183 -5.60 2.18 6.83
CA MET A 183 -4.33 1.64 7.30
C MET A 183 -4.12 0.24 6.74
N LEU A 184 -2.96 0.02 6.13
CA LEU A 184 -2.53 -1.26 5.58
C LEU A 184 -1.30 -1.75 6.33
N SER A 185 -1.30 -2.99 6.78
CA SER A 185 -0.09 -3.72 7.15
C SER A 185 0.33 -4.56 5.96
N ALA A 186 1.58 -4.39 5.52
CA ALA A 186 2.09 -5.06 4.35
C ALA A 186 3.51 -5.59 4.57
N ILE A 187 3.92 -6.45 3.66
CA ILE A 187 5.29 -6.90 3.50
C ILE A 187 5.75 -6.53 2.09
N THR A 188 6.92 -5.91 1.96
CA THR A 188 7.61 -5.71 0.67
C THR A 188 8.57 -6.84 0.41
N PHE A 189 8.74 -7.23 -0.86
CA PHE A 189 9.79 -8.15 -1.29
C PHE A 189 10.27 -7.82 -2.70
N SER A 190 11.55 -8.08 -2.95
CA SER A 190 12.19 -7.99 -4.26
C SER A 190 12.21 -9.36 -4.94
N ASP A 191 12.12 -9.38 -6.27
CA ASP A 191 12.29 -10.58 -7.11
C ASP A 191 11.49 -11.82 -6.68
N PRO A 192 10.15 -11.76 -6.66
CA PRO A 192 9.34 -12.91 -6.26
C PRO A 192 9.34 -14.02 -7.29
N ASP A 193 9.55 -15.25 -6.81
CA ASP A 193 9.17 -16.45 -7.54
C ASP A 193 7.67 -16.72 -7.41
N PHE A 194 6.99 -16.90 -8.54
CA PHE A 194 5.57 -17.26 -8.58
C PHE A 194 5.36 -18.61 -9.27
N TYR A 195 4.76 -19.55 -8.55
CA TYR A 195 4.45 -20.88 -9.06
C TYR A 195 2.94 -21.06 -9.21
N LYS A 196 2.48 -21.18 -10.46
CA LYS A 196 1.11 -21.60 -10.74
C LYS A 196 1.06 -23.12 -10.79
N ILE A 197 0.48 -23.72 -9.76
CA ILE A 197 0.23 -25.17 -9.74
C ILE A 197 -0.98 -25.44 -10.65
N LYS A 198 -0.83 -26.39 -11.57
CA LYS A 198 -1.96 -26.94 -12.32
C LYS A 198 -2.68 -27.91 -11.39
N ILE A 199 -3.96 -27.63 -11.15
CA ILE A 199 -4.89 -28.51 -10.43
C ILE A 199 -5.68 -29.27 -11.49
#